data_AF-A0A1H9LG13-F1
#
_entry.id   AF-A0A1H9LG13-F1
#
_cell.length_a   1.000
_cell.length_b   1.000
_cell.length_c   1.000
_cell.angle_alpha   90.00
_cell.angle_beta   90.00
_cell.angle_gamma   90.00
#
_symmetry.space_group_name_H-M   'P 1'
#
loop_
_entity.id
_entity.type
_entity.pdbx_description
1 polymer ?
#
loop_
_entity_poly.entity_id
_entity_poly.type
_entity_poly.pdbx_seq_one_letter_code
_entity_poly.pdbx_strand_id
1 'polypeptide(L)'
;MKRAISFSFAAFLVAASLQIHAQEVAQTNVKPLNNSISVVSQLQPVSFSYDKNWAEKLKLSAAPQFGFVAADVQKVLPELVNQNAKSYSVGKNALRTATVPTVDYERLIPLLVGSIKEQQEQIEALKREISTLKSRSAK
;
A
#
# COMPACT_ATOMS: atom_id res chain seq x y z
N MET A 1 76.48 13.59 -26.24
CA MET A 1 75.98 14.92 -25.82
C MET A 1 74.52 14.82 -25.43
N LYS A 2 74.23 15.30 -24.22
CA LYS A 2 72.96 15.40 -23.46
C LYS A 2 71.65 15.43 -24.27
N ARG A 3 70.71 14.53 -23.98
CA ARG A 3 69.25 14.71 -24.13
C ARG A 3 68.56 13.94 -22.99
N ALA A 4 68.44 14.58 -21.82
CA ALA A 4 67.25 15.32 -21.39
C ALA A 4 66.05 14.39 -21.19
N ILE A 5 65.94 13.93 -19.94
CA ILE A 5 64.76 13.40 -19.28
C ILE A 5 63.55 14.28 -19.65
N SER A 6 62.54 13.69 -20.27
CA SER A 6 61.18 14.22 -20.20
C SER A 6 60.27 13.11 -19.69
N PHE A 7 60.35 12.87 -18.39
CA PHE A 7 59.26 12.26 -17.63
C PHE A 7 58.14 13.30 -17.49
N SER A 8 57.53 13.71 -18.61
CA SER A 8 56.25 14.43 -18.59
C SER A 8 55.12 13.43 -18.83
N PHE A 9 55.03 12.46 -17.93
CA PHE A 9 53.81 11.68 -17.75
C PHE A 9 53.63 11.36 -16.26
N ALA A 10 54.02 12.30 -15.40
CA ALA A 10 53.70 12.25 -13.99
C ALA A 10 52.43 13.09 -13.77
N ALA A 11 51.34 12.36 -13.54
CA ALA A 11 50.25 12.78 -12.67
C ALA A 11 49.51 14.07 -13.06
N PHE A 12 48.61 13.95 -14.03
CA PHE A 12 47.35 14.69 -13.92
C PHE A 12 46.17 13.81 -14.31
N LEU A 13 46.11 12.61 -13.72
CA LEU A 13 44.79 12.07 -13.38
C LEU A 13 44.34 12.88 -12.17
N VAL A 14 43.63 13.99 -12.42
CA VAL A 14 42.72 14.52 -11.42
C VAL A 14 41.79 13.37 -11.13
N ALA A 15 42.05 12.67 -10.02
CA ALA A 15 41.04 11.88 -9.36
C ALA A 15 39.96 12.87 -8.94
N ALA A 16 39.08 13.21 -9.89
CA ALA A 16 37.81 13.84 -9.58
C ALA A 16 37.03 12.76 -8.83
N SER A 17 37.24 12.69 -7.52
CA SER A 17 36.34 11.99 -6.63
C SER A 17 35.01 12.71 -6.74
N LEU A 18 34.15 12.26 -7.66
CA LEU A 18 32.76 12.67 -7.70
C LEU A 18 32.16 12.23 -6.37
N GLN A 19 32.05 13.16 -5.41
CA GLN A 19 31.27 12.93 -4.21
C GLN A 19 29.80 12.95 -4.61
N ILE A 20 29.26 11.77 -4.92
CA ILE A 20 27.83 11.59 -5.10
C ILE A 20 27.21 11.69 -3.72
N HIS A 21 26.71 12.87 -3.35
CA HIS A 21 25.87 13.03 -2.18
C HIS A 21 24.46 12.55 -2.54
N ALA A 22 24.13 11.33 -2.12
CA ALA A 22 22.74 10.87 -2.15
C ALA A 22 21.96 11.64 -1.08
N GLN A 23 21.00 12.47 -1.50
CA GLN A 23 20.13 13.19 -0.58
C GLN A 23 19.02 12.25 -0.09
N GLU A 24 18.99 11.99 1.21
CA GLU A 24 17.85 11.33 1.84
C GLU A 24 16.66 12.31 1.89
N VAL A 25 15.47 11.86 1.50
CA VAL A 25 14.24 12.63 1.57
C VAL A 25 13.41 12.09 2.73
N ALA A 26 13.27 12.89 3.78
CA ALA A 26 12.46 12.56 4.95
C ALA A 26 10.97 12.81 4.70
N GLN A 27 10.13 12.06 5.40
CA GLN A 27 8.69 12.28 5.44
C GLN A 27 8.38 13.60 6.17
N THR A 28 7.38 14.33 5.71
CA THR A 28 6.91 15.57 6.35
C THR A 28 5.44 15.42 6.76
N ASN A 29 4.98 16.23 7.73
CA ASN A 29 3.60 16.21 8.23
C ASN A 29 3.13 14.85 8.78
N VAL A 30 4.02 14.11 9.45
CA VAL A 30 3.70 12.81 10.05
C VAL A 30 2.70 12.97 11.19
N LYS A 31 1.56 12.29 11.09
CA LYS A 31 0.51 12.25 12.11
C LYS A 31 0.14 10.80 12.41
N PRO A 32 -0.20 10.46 13.67
CA PRO A 32 -0.71 9.14 13.99
C PRO A 32 -2.05 8.89 13.27
N LEU A 33 -2.28 7.62 12.92
CA LEU A 33 -3.60 7.15 12.48
C LEU A 33 -4.45 6.86 13.72
N ASN A 34 -5.58 7.54 13.82
CA ASN A 34 -6.55 7.38 14.90
C ASN A 34 -7.91 6.96 14.32
N ASN A 35 -8.74 6.30 15.14
CA ASN A 35 -10.05 5.76 14.75
C ASN A 35 -9.98 4.71 13.64
N SER A 36 -8.84 4.04 13.51
CA SER A 36 -8.58 3.03 12.48
C SER A 36 -9.55 1.85 12.60
N ILE A 37 -9.89 1.43 13.83
CA ILE A 37 -10.87 0.36 14.08
C ILE A 37 -12.27 0.75 13.60
N SER A 38 -12.66 2.02 13.77
CA SER A 38 -13.97 2.52 13.34
C SER A 38 -14.08 2.61 11.82
N VAL A 39 -12.97 2.84 11.13
CA VAL A 39 -12.93 2.89 9.66
C VAL A 39 -12.95 1.49 9.10
N VAL A 40 -12.05 0.61 9.56
CA VAL A 40 -11.92 -0.77 9.04
C VAL A 40 -13.17 -1.59 9.32
N SER A 41 -13.86 -1.37 10.44
CA SER A 41 -15.09 -2.11 10.80
C SER A 41 -16.27 -1.84 9.86
N GLN A 42 -16.23 -0.77 9.07
CA GLN A 42 -17.24 -0.49 8.03
C GLN A 42 -16.99 -1.26 6.73
N LEU A 43 -15.82 -1.88 6.58
CA LEU A 43 -15.47 -2.65 5.39
C LEU A 43 -15.86 -4.12 5.58
N GLN A 44 -16.42 -4.71 4.54
CA GLN A 44 -16.82 -6.12 4.52
C GLN A 44 -15.87 -6.94 3.63
N PRO A 45 -15.01 -7.80 4.21
CA PRO A 45 -14.26 -8.78 3.43
C PRO A 45 -15.22 -9.74 2.73
N VAL A 46 -14.96 -10.04 1.46
CA VAL A 46 -15.77 -10.95 0.64
C VAL A 46 -14.88 -11.90 -0.15
N SER A 47 -15.47 -13.03 -0.57
CA SER A 47 -14.95 -13.82 -1.69
C SER A 47 -15.72 -13.45 -2.95
N PHE A 48 -15.03 -13.22 -4.06
CA PHE A 48 -15.65 -12.83 -5.32
C PHE A 48 -14.98 -13.52 -6.52
N SER A 49 -15.70 -13.55 -7.63
CA SER A 49 -15.18 -13.94 -8.94
C SER A 49 -15.71 -12.96 -9.98
N TYR A 50 -14.90 -12.69 -11.00
CA TYR A 50 -15.38 -11.93 -12.15
C TYR A 50 -16.32 -12.79 -13.00
N ASP A 51 -17.27 -12.14 -13.68
CA ASP A 51 -18.05 -12.79 -14.74
C ASP A 51 -17.09 -13.43 -15.76
N LYS A 52 -17.37 -14.68 -16.15
CA LYS A 52 -16.46 -15.48 -16.98
C LYS A 52 -16.11 -14.80 -18.31
N ASN A 53 -17.09 -14.19 -18.96
CA ASN A 53 -16.89 -13.54 -20.25
C ASN A 53 -16.03 -12.28 -20.10
N TRP A 54 -16.26 -11.50 -19.05
CA TRP A 54 -15.45 -10.32 -18.75
C TRP A 54 -14.04 -10.69 -18.28
N ALA A 55 -13.91 -11.76 -17.50
CA ALA A 55 -12.62 -12.25 -17.05
C ALA A 55 -11.72 -12.64 -18.22
N GLU A 56 -12.27 -13.35 -19.21
CA GLU A 56 -11.56 -13.69 -20.44
C GLU A 56 -11.20 -12.45 -21.27
N LYS A 57 -12.18 -11.59 -21.56
CA LYS A 57 -11.99 -10.38 -22.39
C LYS A 57 -10.95 -9.42 -21.81
N LEU A 58 -10.94 -9.26 -20.48
CA LEU A 58 -10.08 -8.32 -19.77
C LEU A 58 -8.84 -8.96 -19.15
N LYS A 59 -8.61 -10.26 -19.41
CA LYS A 59 -7.49 -11.03 -18.83
C LYS A 59 -7.43 -10.87 -17.31
N LEU A 60 -8.57 -11.05 -16.64
CA LEU A 60 -8.68 -11.07 -15.19
C LEU A 60 -8.57 -12.52 -14.69
N SER A 61 -8.31 -12.68 -13.39
CA SER A 61 -8.32 -14.01 -12.78
C SER A 61 -9.70 -14.64 -12.91
N ALA A 62 -9.74 -15.90 -13.35
CA ALA A 62 -10.95 -16.72 -13.35
C ALA A 62 -11.16 -17.47 -12.02
N ALA A 63 -10.14 -17.51 -11.16
CA ALA A 63 -10.22 -18.15 -9.85
C ALA A 63 -10.93 -17.23 -8.84
N PRO A 64 -11.65 -17.79 -7.84
CA PRO A 64 -12.14 -17.04 -6.69
C PRO A 64 -11.03 -16.27 -5.99
N GLN A 65 -11.33 -15.04 -5.60
CA GLN A 65 -10.42 -14.13 -4.93
C GLN A 65 -11.03 -13.63 -3.63
N PHE A 66 -10.21 -13.42 -2.61
CA PHE A 66 -10.61 -12.70 -1.41
C PHE A 66 -10.27 -11.21 -1.57
N GLY A 67 -11.16 -10.35 -1.11
CA GLY A 67 -10.97 -8.91 -1.21
C GLY A 67 -12.19 -8.13 -0.71
N PHE A 68 -12.44 -6.99 -1.35
CA PHE A 68 -13.59 -6.14 -1.04
C PHE A 68 -14.34 -5.76 -2.31
N VAL A 69 -15.62 -5.45 -2.16
CA VAL A 69 -16.40 -4.79 -3.21
C VAL A 69 -15.91 -3.35 -3.35
N ALA A 70 -15.28 -3.02 -4.48
CA ALA A 70 -14.65 -1.71 -4.67
C ALA A 70 -15.64 -0.53 -4.51
N ALA A 71 -16.90 -0.69 -4.91
CA ALA A 71 -17.92 0.34 -4.75
C ALA A 71 -18.29 0.61 -3.28
N ASP A 72 -18.19 -0.39 -2.41
CA ASP A 72 -18.44 -0.21 -0.97
C ASP A 72 -17.23 0.40 -0.28
N VAL A 73 -16.01 -0.01 -0.66
CA VAL A 73 -14.78 0.66 -0.21
C VAL A 73 -14.78 2.13 -0.62
N GLN A 74 -15.21 2.46 -1.85
CA GLN A 74 -15.27 3.83 -2.35
C GLN A 74 -16.09 4.77 -1.45
N LYS A 75 -17.13 4.26 -0.78
CA LYS A 75 -18.00 5.04 0.12
C LYS A 75 -17.30 5.40 1.43
N VAL A 76 -16.35 4.57 1.87
CA VAL A 76 -15.69 4.70 3.17
C VAL A 76 -14.28 5.29 3.02
N LEU A 77 -13.51 4.76 2.07
CA LEU A 77 -12.11 5.10 1.78
C LEU A 77 -11.92 5.26 0.26
N PRO A 78 -12.42 6.37 -0.32
CA PRO A 78 -12.35 6.62 -1.76
C PRO A 78 -10.93 6.58 -2.33
N GLU A 79 -9.93 6.95 -1.54
CA GLU A 79 -8.50 6.96 -1.87
C GLU A 79 -7.86 5.58 -2.00
N LEU A 80 -8.56 4.53 -1.57
CA LEU A 80 -8.14 3.14 -1.73
C LEU A 80 -8.66 2.51 -3.01
N VAL A 81 -9.45 3.20 -3.82
CA VAL A 81 -10.03 2.62 -5.04
C VAL A 81 -9.36 3.21 -6.27
N ASN A 82 -8.67 2.35 -7.00
CA ASN A 82 -8.03 2.67 -8.27
C ASN A 82 -8.93 2.27 -9.44
N GLN A 83 -8.91 3.07 -10.50
CA GLN A 83 -9.67 2.82 -11.73
C GLN A 83 -8.71 2.33 -12.82
N ASN A 84 -8.67 1.02 -13.09
CA ASN A 84 -7.76 0.46 -14.09
C ASN A 84 -8.43 0.38 -15.45
N ALA A 85 -7.95 1.16 -16.41
CA ALA A 85 -8.37 1.05 -17.79
C ALA A 85 -7.77 -0.21 -18.45
N LYS A 86 -8.62 -1.06 -19.02
CA LYS A 86 -8.23 -2.25 -19.77
C LYS A 86 -8.85 -2.24 -21.16
N SER A 87 -8.01 -2.37 -22.18
CA SER A 87 -8.44 -2.48 -23.57
C SER A 87 -8.79 -3.92 -23.93
N TYR A 88 -9.89 -4.10 -24.66
CA TYR A 88 -10.34 -5.40 -25.19
C TYR A 88 -10.82 -5.27 -26.64
N SER A 89 -10.72 -6.36 -27.39
CA SER A 89 -11.15 -6.40 -28.78
C SER A 89 -12.65 -6.64 -28.90
N VAL A 90 -13.30 -5.93 -29.84
CA VAL A 90 -14.72 -6.12 -30.20
C VAL A 90 -14.91 -6.55 -31.67
N GLY A 91 -13.82 -6.82 -32.39
CA GLY A 91 -13.86 -7.23 -33.79
C GLY A 91 -12.50 -7.10 -34.47
N LYS A 92 -12.46 -7.32 -35.79
CA LYS A 92 -11.24 -7.13 -36.58
C LYS A 92 -10.86 -5.64 -36.56
N ASN A 93 -9.73 -5.31 -35.94
CA ASN A 93 -9.19 -3.95 -35.82
C ASN A 93 -10.04 -2.97 -34.99
N ALA A 94 -10.89 -3.45 -34.07
CA ALA A 94 -11.69 -2.59 -33.20
C ALA A 94 -11.39 -2.87 -31.72
N LEU A 95 -10.93 -1.86 -30.99
CA LEU A 95 -10.67 -1.90 -29.55
C LEU A 95 -11.68 -1.03 -28.80
N ARG A 96 -12.05 -1.48 -27.60
CA ARG A 96 -12.77 -0.70 -26.60
C ARG A 96 -12.03 -0.74 -25.28
N THR A 97 -12.31 0.22 -24.41
CA THR A 97 -11.75 0.29 -23.06
C THR A 97 -12.85 0.04 -22.05
N ALA A 98 -12.58 -0.83 -21.09
CA ALA A 98 -13.38 -1.00 -19.89
C ALA A 98 -12.59 -0.50 -18.68
N THR A 99 -13.28 0.10 -17.72
CA THR A 99 -12.69 0.49 -16.44
C THR A 99 -12.98 -0.59 -15.41
N VAL A 100 -11.94 -1.11 -14.78
CA VAL A 100 -12.02 -2.12 -13.72
C VAL A 100 -11.61 -1.47 -12.41
N PRO A 101 -12.55 -1.22 -11.48
CA PRO A 101 -12.22 -0.69 -10.17
C PRO A 101 -11.51 -1.76 -9.34
N THR A 102 -10.43 -1.38 -8.65
CA THR A 102 -9.66 -2.28 -7.78
C THR A 102 -9.29 -1.59 -6.47
N VAL A 103 -9.15 -2.37 -5.41
CA VAL A 103 -8.76 -1.86 -4.09
C VAL A 103 -7.24 -1.89 -3.92
N ASP A 104 -6.68 -0.81 -3.40
CA ASP A 104 -5.29 -0.69 -2.95
C ASP A 104 -5.14 -1.31 -1.56
N TYR A 105 -4.78 -2.59 -1.54
CA TYR A 105 -4.61 -3.33 -0.29
C TYR A 105 -3.37 -2.91 0.49
N GLU A 106 -2.33 -2.38 -0.16
CA GLU A 106 -1.11 -1.96 0.52
C GLU A 106 -1.38 -0.77 1.44
N ARG A 107 -2.16 0.19 0.97
CA ARG A 107 -2.60 1.33 1.77
C ARG A 107 -3.59 0.99 2.88
N LEU A 108 -4.22 -0.19 2.83
CA LEU A 108 -5.06 -0.69 3.92
C LEU A 108 -4.23 -1.22 5.10
N ILE A 109 -3.00 -1.69 4.88
CA ILE A 109 -2.16 -2.31 5.91
C ILE A 109 -1.93 -1.40 7.13
N PRO A 110 -1.53 -0.11 6.99
CA PRO A 110 -1.35 0.76 8.16
C PRO A 110 -2.64 0.98 8.97
N LEU A 111 -3.80 1.04 8.31
CA LEU A 111 -5.10 1.12 8.97
C LEU A 111 -5.41 -0.16 9.76
N LEU A 112 -5.12 -1.33 9.19
CA LEU A 112 -5.27 -2.60 9.91
C LEU A 112 -4.36 -2.65 11.15
N VAL A 113 -3.10 -2.24 11.03
CA VAL A 113 -2.17 -2.16 12.18
C VAL A 113 -2.69 -1.20 13.24
N GLY A 114 -3.17 -0.02 12.85
CA GLY A 114 -3.82 0.93 13.75
C GLY A 114 -5.03 0.33 14.46
N SER A 115 -5.89 -0.39 13.73
CA SER A 115 -7.08 -1.03 14.29
C SER A 115 -6.75 -2.10 15.33
N ILE A 116 -5.68 -2.88 15.11
CA ILE A 116 -5.21 -3.90 16.06
C ILE A 116 -4.68 -3.22 17.33
N LYS A 117 -3.95 -2.11 17.21
CA LYS A 117 -3.47 -1.34 18.36
C LYS A 117 -4.63 -0.76 19.19
N GLU A 118 -5.59 -0.12 18.53
CA GLU A 118 -6.79 0.41 19.19
C GLU A 118 -7.60 -0.71 19.86
N GLN A 119 -7.72 -1.87 19.21
CA GLN A 119 -8.36 -3.05 19.81
C GLN A 119 -7.59 -3.56 21.04
N GLN A 120 -6.25 -3.57 21.01
CA GLN A 120 -5.43 -3.96 22.15
C GLN A 120 -5.62 -3.01 23.34
N GLU A 121 -5.72 -1.71 23.10
CA GLU A 121 -6.00 -0.72 24.14
C GLU A 121 -7.38 -0.95 24.80
N GLN A 122 -8.40 -1.26 24.00
CA GLN A 122 -9.73 -1.62 24.52
C GLN A 122 -9.68 -2.90 25.37
N ILE A 123 -8.94 -3.92 24.94
CA ILE A 123 -8.75 -5.17 25.71
C ILE A 123 -8.11 -4.89 27.06
N GLU A 124 -7.05 -4.07 27.11
CA GLU A 124 -6.37 -3.74 28.37
C GLU A 124 -7.22 -2.84 29.29
N ALA A 125 -8.09 -2.00 28.73
CA ALA A 125 -9.08 -1.27 29.51
C ALA A 125 -10.10 -2.23 30.16
N LEU A 126 -10.69 -3.15 29.37
CA LEU A 126 -11.66 -4.13 29.84
C LEU A 126 -11.07 -5.08 30.90
N LYS A 127 -9.82 -5.55 30.73
CA LYS A 127 -9.13 -6.39 31.73
C LYS A 127 -8.98 -5.67 33.07
N ARG A 128 -8.63 -4.38 33.07
CA ARG A 128 -8.50 -3.56 34.29
C ARG A 128 -9.84 -3.38 35.00
N GLU A 129 -10.90 -3.15 34.23
CA GLU A 129 -12.26 -3.05 34.77
C GLU A 129 -12.70 -4.36 35.42
N ILE A 130 -12.51 -5.49 34.74
CA ILE A 130 -12.83 -6.82 35.29
C ILE A 130 -12.05 -7.08 36.59
N SER A 131 -10.76 -6.74 36.66
CA SER A 131 -9.96 -6.88 37.88
C SER A 131 -10.52 -6.03 39.04
N THR A 132 -10.92 -4.79 38.73
CA THR A 132 -11.53 -3.88 39.71
C THR A 132 -12.87 -4.43 40.21
N LEU A 133 -13.72 -4.93 39.31
CA LEU A 133 -15.00 -5.53 39.68
C LEU A 133 -14.83 -6.78 40.54
N LYS A 134 -13.89 -7.67 40.19
CA LYS A 134 -13.58 -8.88 40.96
C LYS A 134 -13.08 -8.58 42.38
N SER A 135 -12.25 -7.54 42.54
CA SER A 135 -11.77 -7.14 43.87
C SER A 135 -12.85 -6.50 44.73
N ARG A 136 -13.85 -5.84 44.11
CA ARG A 136 -15.04 -5.32 44.82
C ARG A 136 -16.00 -6.42 45.26
N SER A 137 -16.21 -7.45 44.43
CA SER A 137 -17.12 -8.56 44.76
C SER A 137 -16.54 -9.56 45.77
N ALA A 138 -15.22 -9.55 45.99
CA ALA A 138 -14.54 -10.41 46.95
C ALA A 138 -14.48 -9.81 48.38
N LYS A 139 -15.01 -8.60 48.57
CA LYS A 139 -15.21 -7.95 49.87
C LYS A 139 -16.68 -8.00 50.25
#